data_AF-A0AAR5NZH2-F1
#
_entry.id   AF-A0AAR5NZH2-F1
#
_cell.length_a   1.000
_cell.length_b   1.000
_cell.length_c   1.000
_cell.angle_alpha   90.00
_cell.angle_beta   90.00
_cell.angle_gamma   90.00
#
_symmetry.space_group_name_H-M   'P 1'
#
loop_
_entity.id
_entity.type
_entity.pdbx_description
1 polymer ?
#
loop_
_entity_poly.entity_id
_entity_poly.type
_entity_poly.pdbx_seq_one_letter_code
_entity_poly.pdbx_strand_id
1 'polypeptide(L)'
;MHTMAAIPRMITSRYLSLIVIMFCLVSTFFFLLNNVQTARNAKIVDLPSARRLRLPGEFSKYLKPKASGSYCKMNFGLPTQLAYAKNNISGTPELKESSEFRILYNVIESQLGDEDPGVTYVTQLTKEFVLYLAEIVRYWEGAVSVAVYIPDGNPKDILQSILHFCYCIPQMSRLSLHLVFKKDSEPSFYLSKPMPPQTCEANELTRTSINSNSSRDTKPHDPTNWYPINVCRNAAREAAKTDFVLVSDIELMPSKGLASRFIDMTESYKCEAPNCKKRIFVVPVFEVDSKEDLPRNKRQLVNLMRDHKAVYFHQLTCVHCQKFPGLDQWKESEPGDIIKVSVRCPLAHGLVISV
;
A
#
# COMPACT_ATOMS: atom_id res chain seq x y z
N MET A 1 81.07 26.21 1.99
CA MET A 1 79.94 26.26 2.94
C MET A 1 78.71 26.77 2.21
N HIS A 2 77.60 26.04 2.37
CA HIS A 2 76.20 26.35 2.00
C HIS A 2 75.79 26.41 0.52
N THR A 3 75.34 25.27 0.00
CA THR A 3 74.37 25.15 -1.09
C THR A 3 72.95 25.02 -0.49
N MET A 4 72.04 25.89 -0.94
CA MET A 4 70.60 25.82 -0.64
C MET A 4 69.94 24.70 -1.47
N ALA A 5 69.18 23.82 -0.82
CA ALA A 5 68.34 22.83 -1.48
C ALA A 5 66.93 23.39 -1.70
N ALA A 6 66.48 23.42 -2.96
CA ALA A 6 65.13 23.78 -3.36
C ALA A 6 64.15 22.61 -3.09
N ILE A 7 63.02 22.90 -2.44
CA ILE A 7 61.93 21.96 -2.18
C ILE A 7 60.99 21.92 -3.40
N PRO A 8 60.62 20.74 -3.95
CA PRO A 8 59.80 20.67 -5.17
C PRO A 8 58.30 20.86 -4.88
N ARG A 9 57.73 21.93 -5.45
CA ARG A 9 56.30 22.34 -5.38
C ARG A 9 55.29 21.43 -6.10
N MET A 10 55.68 20.24 -6.58
CA MET A 10 54.81 19.39 -7.42
C MET A 10 54.03 18.32 -6.67
N ILE A 11 54.36 18.05 -5.40
CA ILE A 11 53.70 16.99 -4.62
C ILE A 11 52.44 17.53 -3.93
N THR A 12 52.34 18.81 -3.61
CA THR A 12 51.22 19.37 -2.82
C THR A 12 49.87 19.42 -3.56
N SER A 13 49.86 19.59 -4.89
CA SER A 13 48.61 19.73 -5.68
C SER A 13 47.80 18.44 -5.82
N ARG A 14 48.48 17.28 -5.98
CA ARG A 14 47.81 15.98 -6.10
C ARG A 14 47.20 15.52 -4.78
N TYR A 15 47.89 15.77 -3.66
CA TYR A 15 47.35 15.47 -2.33
C TYR A 15 46.17 16.38 -1.98
N LEU A 16 46.21 17.66 -2.36
CA LEU A 16 45.08 18.57 -2.16
C LEU A 16 43.84 18.13 -2.96
N SER A 17 44.04 17.69 -4.21
CA SER A 17 42.94 17.19 -5.06
C SER A 17 42.32 15.91 -4.49
N LEU A 18 43.14 14.98 -3.97
CA LEU A 18 42.67 13.76 -3.32
C LEU A 18 41.88 14.05 -2.04
N ILE A 19 42.31 15.01 -1.24
CA ILE A 19 41.61 15.43 0.00
C ILE A 19 40.23 16.01 -0.34
N VAL A 20 40.12 16.85 -1.38
CA VAL A 20 38.83 17.44 -1.79
C VAL A 20 37.86 16.36 -2.29
N ILE A 21 38.33 15.38 -3.07
CA ILE A 21 37.50 14.27 -3.54
C ILE A 21 37.01 13.42 -2.36
N MET A 22 37.89 13.11 -1.40
CA MET A 22 37.53 12.37 -0.17
C MET A 22 36.47 13.14 0.63
N PHE A 23 36.63 14.46 0.78
CA PHE A 23 35.67 15.29 1.51
C PHE A 23 34.30 15.37 0.83
N CYS A 24 34.27 15.45 -0.51
CA CYS A 24 33.04 15.39 -1.29
C CYS A 24 32.33 14.04 -1.15
N LEU A 25 33.07 12.92 -1.25
CA LEU A 25 32.51 11.58 -1.09
C LEU A 25 31.93 11.35 0.30
N VAL A 26 32.65 11.79 1.34
CA VAL A 26 32.19 11.72 2.74
C VAL A 26 30.94 12.58 2.94
N SER A 27 30.91 13.79 2.40
CA SER A 27 29.74 14.68 2.50
C SER A 27 28.52 14.10 1.78
N THR A 28 28.69 13.52 0.58
CA THR A 28 27.61 12.83 -0.13
C THR A 28 27.12 11.60 0.62
N PHE A 29 28.03 10.85 1.25
CA PHE A 29 27.69 9.68 2.06
C PHE A 29 26.90 10.07 3.31
N PHE A 30 27.29 11.13 4.01
CA PHE A 30 26.52 11.68 5.14
C PHE A 30 25.16 12.24 4.72
N PHE A 31 25.06 12.88 3.56
CA PHE A 31 23.77 13.34 3.02
C PHE A 31 22.84 12.17 2.67
N LEU A 32 23.37 11.11 2.07
CA LEU A 32 22.61 9.89 1.76
C LEU A 32 22.20 9.16 3.05
N LEU A 33 23.09 9.03 4.03
CA LEU A 33 22.79 8.47 5.35
C LEU A 33 21.71 9.28 6.08
N ASN A 34 21.81 10.61 6.09
CA ASN A 34 20.79 11.46 6.69
C ASN A 34 19.45 11.31 5.98
N ASN A 35 19.41 11.27 4.64
CA ASN A 35 18.17 11.07 3.89
C ASN A 35 17.54 9.69 4.17
N VAL A 36 18.35 8.62 4.22
CA VAL A 36 17.93 7.26 4.59
C VAL A 36 17.47 7.21 6.05
N GLN A 37 18.13 7.93 6.96
CA GLN A 37 17.70 8.04 8.35
C GLN A 37 16.42 8.86 8.49
N THR A 38 16.19 9.93 7.74
CA THR A 38 14.88 10.62 7.74
C THR A 38 13.75 9.76 7.17
N ALA A 39 14.04 8.89 6.19
CA ALA A 39 13.06 7.93 5.67
C ALA A 39 12.76 6.81 6.68
N ARG A 40 13.79 6.27 7.36
CA ARG A 40 13.63 5.24 8.41
C ARG A 40 13.09 5.79 9.74
N ASN A 41 13.34 7.06 10.06
CA ASN A 41 12.90 7.74 11.29
C ASN A 41 11.57 8.50 11.15
N ALA A 42 10.82 8.30 10.06
CA ALA A 42 9.39 8.61 10.07
C ALA A 42 8.70 7.66 11.07
N LYS A 43 8.83 7.97 12.37
CA LYS A 43 8.18 7.25 13.46
C LYS A 43 6.70 7.18 13.11
N ILE A 44 6.17 5.96 13.03
CA ILE A 44 4.74 5.73 13.07
C ILE A 44 4.26 6.42 14.34
N VAL A 45 3.52 7.51 14.19
CA VAL A 45 2.97 8.25 15.33
C VAL A 45 2.04 7.29 16.07
N ASP A 46 2.44 6.87 17.28
CA ASP A 46 1.57 6.12 18.19
C ASP A 46 0.47 7.07 18.66
N LEU A 47 -0.77 6.80 18.26
CA LEU A 47 -1.92 7.60 18.65
C LEU A 47 -2.26 7.34 20.14
N PRO A 48 -2.71 8.37 20.88
CA PRO A 48 -3.22 8.19 22.24
C PRO A 48 -4.44 7.26 22.23
N SER A 49 -4.40 6.22 23.08
CA SER A 49 -5.49 5.29 23.36
C SER A 49 -6.64 5.99 24.10
N ALA A 50 -7.43 6.79 23.39
CA ALA A 50 -8.75 7.21 23.87
C ALA A 50 -9.82 6.32 23.22
N ARG A 51 -10.72 5.76 24.04
CA ARG A 51 -11.87 4.93 23.64
C ARG A 51 -12.88 5.70 22.76
N ARG A 52 -12.49 6.06 21.55
CA ARG A 52 -13.36 6.55 20.47
C ARG A 52 -13.25 5.59 19.30
N LEU A 53 -14.36 5.45 18.57
CA LEU A 53 -14.36 4.78 17.27
C LEU A 53 -13.31 5.48 16.38
N ARG A 54 -12.20 4.80 16.07
CA ARG A 54 -11.14 5.36 15.24
C ARG A 54 -11.59 5.34 13.79
N LEU A 55 -11.59 6.51 13.16
CA LEU A 55 -11.82 6.59 11.72
C LEU A 55 -10.51 6.28 10.98
N PRO A 56 -10.53 5.47 9.91
CA PRO A 56 -9.36 5.30 9.06
C PRO A 56 -8.81 6.66 8.61
N GLY A 57 -7.49 6.81 8.57
CA GLY A 57 -6.83 8.04 8.16
C GLY A 57 -6.76 9.13 9.24
N GLU A 58 -7.36 8.95 10.43
CA GLU A 58 -7.35 9.98 11.49
C GLU A 58 -5.93 10.40 11.91
N PHE A 59 -4.94 9.52 11.75
CA PHE A 59 -3.54 9.84 12.03
C PHE A 59 -2.98 10.99 11.20
N SER A 60 -3.59 11.29 10.05
CA SER A 60 -3.10 12.31 9.12
C SER A 60 -3.14 13.72 9.73
N LYS A 61 -4.01 13.98 10.72
CA LYS A 61 -4.08 15.26 11.44
C LYS A 61 -2.80 15.59 12.21
N TYR A 62 -1.97 14.59 12.50
CA TYR A 62 -0.68 14.78 13.16
C TYR A 62 0.49 14.99 12.19
N LEU A 63 0.21 14.96 10.88
CA LEU A 63 1.19 15.17 9.82
C LEU A 63 1.17 16.61 9.32
N LYS A 64 2.24 17.01 8.65
CA LYS A 64 2.33 18.30 7.96
C LYS A 64 2.54 18.10 6.46
N PRO A 65 1.91 18.92 5.61
CA PRO A 65 2.10 18.82 4.18
C PRO A 65 3.57 19.03 3.81
N LYS A 66 4.03 18.30 2.79
CA LYS A 66 5.35 18.48 2.19
C LYS A 66 5.42 19.88 1.56
N ALA A 67 6.46 20.63 1.93
CA ALA A 67 6.60 22.03 1.50
C ALA A 67 6.86 22.19 -0.01
N SER A 68 7.49 21.20 -0.65
CA SER A 68 7.76 21.20 -2.09
C SER A 68 7.66 19.80 -2.69
N GLY A 69 7.10 19.73 -3.90
CA GLY A 69 6.82 18.47 -4.58
C GLY A 69 5.80 17.59 -3.85
N SER A 70 5.68 16.35 -4.30
CA SER A 70 4.79 15.32 -3.74
C SER A 70 5.61 14.07 -3.39
N TYR A 71 5.02 13.13 -2.65
CA TYR A 71 5.57 11.77 -2.46
C TYR A 71 5.20 10.83 -3.62
N CYS A 72 4.09 11.09 -4.31
CA CYS A 72 3.64 10.32 -5.46
C CYS A 72 4.33 10.75 -6.76
N LYS A 73 4.63 9.78 -7.63
CA LYS A 73 4.94 10.00 -9.05
C LYS A 73 3.64 10.08 -9.84
N MET A 74 3.24 11.30 -10.19
CA MET A 74 1.98 11.56 -10.87
C MET A 74 2.17 11.56 -12.40
N ASN A 75 1.20 11.01 -13.12
CA ASN A 75 1.16 11.01 -14.59
C ASN A 75 -0.05 11.81 -15.10
N PHE A 76 -0.14 11.96 -16.43
CA PHE A 76 -1.31 12.54 -17.11
C PHE A 76 -1.70 13.95 -16.65
N GLY A 77 -0.71 14.79 -16.29
CA GLY A 77 -0.94 16.20 -15.92
C GLY A 77 -1.41 16.44 -14.47
N LEU A 78 -1.45 15.39 -13.65
CA LEU A 78 -1.72 15.54 -12.22
C LEU A 78 -0.58 16.30 -11.51
N PRO A 79 -0.88 17.07 -10.45
CA PRO A 79 -2.16 17.16 -9.72
C PRO A 79 -3.19 18.10 -10.36
N THR A 80 -2.81 18.89 -11.37
CA THR A 80 -3.65 19.99 -11.89
C THR A 80 -4.84 19.50 -12.69
N GLN A 81 -4.65 18.47 -13.51
CA GLN A 81 -5.69 17.92 -14.38
C GLN A 81 -5.41 16.45 -14.70
N LEU A 82 -6.41 15.76 -15.25
CA LEU A 82 -6.23 14.44 -15.83
C LEU A 82 -6.37 14.55 -17.36
N ALA A 83 -5.23 14.56 -18.03
CA ALA A 83 -5.10 14.70 -19.48
C ALA A 83 -4.32 13.50 -20.06
N TYR A 84 -5.02 12.65 -20.81
CA TYR A 84 -4.50 11.44 -21.42
C TYR A 84 -5.05 11.27 -22.84
N ALA A 85 -4.34 10.52 -23.68
CA ALA A 85 -4.78 10.19 -25.03
C ALA A 85 -5.55 8.87 -25.05
N LYS A 86 -6.36 8.64 -26.09
CA LYS A 86 -7.18 7.41 -26.21
C LYS A 86 -6.36 6.12 -26.20
N ASN A 87 -5.12 6.16 -26.69
CA ASN A 87 -4.21 5.01 -26.65
C ASN A 87 -3.63 4.69 -25.26
N ASN A 88 -3.82 5.57 -24.27
CA ASN A 88 -3.50 5.28 -22.87
C ASN A 88 -4.59 4.46 -22.18
N ILE A 89 -5.79 4.40 -22.77
CA ILE A 89 -6.91 3.63 -22.26
C ILE A 89 -6.77 2.20 -22.76
N SER A 90 -6.89 1.23 -21.85
CA SER A 90 -6.83 -0.20 -22.16
C SER A 90 -8.18 -0.87 -21.89
N GLY A 91 -8.49 -1.92 -22.63
CA GLY A 91 -9.49 -2.92 -22.24
C GLY A 91 -9.10 -3.68 -20.96
N THR A 92 -10.05 -4.43 -20.40
CA THR A 92 -9.83 -5.22 -19.18
C THR A 92 -8.96 -6.46 -19.43
N PRO A 93 -8.20 -6.98 -18.45
CA PRO A 93 -7.35 -8.16 -18.67
C PRO A 93 -8.11 -9.39 -19.19
N GLU A 94 -9.36 -9.60 -18.78
CA GLU A 94 -10.16 -10.80 -19.11
C GLU A 94 -10.78 -10.71 -20.50
N LEU A 95 -11.43 -9.57 -20.77
CA LEU A 95 -12.28 -9.38 -21.95
C LEU A 95 -11.69 -8.39 -22.97
N LYS A 96 -10.55 -7.78 -22.69
CA LYS A 96 -9.88 -6.78 -23.53
C LYS A 96 -10.89 -5.71 -23.99
N GLU A 97 -10.91 -5.40 -25.29
CA GLU A 97 -11.81 -4.39 -25.87
C GLU A 97 -13.29 -4.76 -25.85
N SER A 98 -13.63 -6.05 -25.71
CA SER A 98 -15.03 -6.50 -25.65
C SER A 98 -15.72 -6.15 -24.32
N SER A 99 -14.93 -5.81 -23.29
CA SER A 99 -15.45 -5.35 -22.00
C SER A 99 -16.21 -4.04 -22.14
N GLU A 100 -17.23 -3.83 -21.30
CA GLU A 100 -17.86 -2.53 -21.13
C GLU A 100 -17.02 -1.56 -20.29
N PHE A 101 -16.00 -2.07 -19.57
CA PHE A 101 -15.09 -1.28 -18.76
C PHE A 101 -13.81 -0.94 -19.51
N ARG A 102 -13.19 0.15 -19.07
CA ARG A 102 -11.91 0.66 -19.53
C ARG A 102 -11.02 0.99 -18.34
N ILE A 103 -9.72 0.89 -18.56
CA ILE A 103 -8.71 1.07 -17.52
C ILE A 103 -7.69 2.10 -17.99
N LEU A 104 -7.43 3.09 -17.13
CA LEU A 104 -6.29 3.99 -17.25
C LEU A 104 -5.27 3.59 -16.18
N TYR A 105 -4.21 2.90 -16.59
CA TYR A 105 -3.16 2.41 -15.70
C TYR A 105 -2.17 3.51 -15.31
N ASN A 106 -1.60 3.41 -14.11
CA ASN A 106 -0.47 4.22 -13.64
C ASN A 106 -0.76 5.72 -13.64
N VAL A 107 -1.96 6.12 -13.23
CA VAL A 107 -2.30 7.53 -12.98
C VAL A 107 -1.40 8.11 -11.89
N ILE A 108 -1.10 7.29 -10.89
CA ILE A 108 0.06 7.44 -10.01
C ILE A 108 0.89 6.16 -10.17
N GLU A 109 2.20 6.28 -10.15
CA GLU A 109 3.11 5.15 -10.30
C GLU A 109 3.98 4.99 -9.06
N SER A 110 4.12 3.75 -8.58
CA SER A 110 4.97 3.45 -7.44
C SER A 110 6.45 3.64 -7.76
N GLN A 111 7.17 4.18 -6.79
CA GLN A 111 8.62 4.34 -6.76
C GLN A 111 9.18 3.38 -5.69
N LEU A 112 9.58 2.18 -6.13
CA LEU A 112 10.18 1.18 -5.25
C LEU A 112 11.70 1.31 -5.24
N GLY A 113 12.31 1.11 -4.08
CA GLY A 113 13.74 0.91 -3.93
C GLY A 113 14.10 -0.58 -3.84
N ASP A 114 15.39 -0.89 -3.97
CA ASP A 114 15.89 -2.27 -3.90
C ASP A 114 15.69 -2.93 -2.52
N GLU A 115 15.50 -2.12 -1.46
CA GLU A 115 15.23 -2.61 -0.10
C GLU A 115 13.73 -2.88 0.17
N ASP A 116 12.81 -2.48 -0.72
CA ASP A 116 11.39 -2.73 -0.50
C ASP A 116 11.06 -4.21 -0.73
N PRO A 117 10.22 -4.85 0.11
CA PRO A 117 9.86 -6.25 -0.04
C PRO A 117 9.23 -6.52 -1.42
N GLY A 118 9.63 -7.62 -2.06
CA GLY A 118 9.16 -8.08 -3.37
C GLY A 118 7.73 -8.61 -3.40
N VAL A 119 6.79 -7.95 -2.70
CA VAL A 119 5.37 -8.29 -2.63
C VAL A 119 4.52 -7.04 -2.84
N THR A 120 3.60 -7.08 -3.79
CA THR A 120 2.64 -6.00 -4.03
C THR A 120 1.32 -6.30 -3.31
N TYR A 121 0.83 -5.35 -2.51
CA TYR A 121 -0.54 -5.36 -2.01
C TYR A 121 -1.48 -4.94 -3.13
N VAL A 122 -2.34 -5.85 -3.58
CA VAL A 122 -3.26 -5.65 -4.69
C VAL A 122 -4.66 -5.47 -4.12
N THR A 123 -5.28 -4.33 -4.41
CA THR A 123 -6.60 -4.01 -3.87
C THR A 123 -7.43 -3.17 -4.83
N GLN A 124 -8.67 -2.93 -4.43
CA GLN A 124 -9.62 -2.08 -5.15
C GLN A 124 -10.37 -1.21 -4.15
N LEU A 125 -10.90 -0.08 -4.62
CA LEU A 125 -11.84 0.70 -3.82
C LEU A 125 -12.75 1.59 -4.68
N THR A 126 -13.81 2.07 -4.03
CA THR A 126 -14.62 3.22 -4.46
C THR A 126 -14.36 4.41 -3.51
N LYS A 127 -14.91 5.58 -3.82
CA LYS A 127 -14.65 6.82 -3.05
C LYS A 127 -14.97 6.72 -1.55
N GLU A 128 -15.91 5.87 -1.17
CA GLU A 128 -16.35 5.68 0.22
C GLU A 128 -15.25 5.05 1.08
N PHE A 129 -14.37 4.23 0.49
CA PHE A 129 -13.30 3.51 1.20
C PHE A 129 -11.93 4.19 1.07
N VAL A 130 -11.85 5.41 0.52
CA VAL A 130 -10.57 6.07 0.23
C VAL A 130 -9.71 6.30 1.48
N LEU A 131 -10.32 6.48 2.66
CA LEU A 131 -9.55 6.65 3.91
C LEU A 131 -8.79 5.38 4.33
N TYR A 132 -9.28 4.19 3.96
CA TYR A 132 -8.58 2.94 4.23
C TYR A 132 -7.27 2.85 3.45
N LEU A 133 -7.18 3.48 2.27
CA LEU A 133 -5.93 3.57 1.52
C LEU A 133 -4.80 4.21 2.34
N ALA A 134 -5.11 5.26 3.11
CA ALA A 134 -4.14 5.92 3.98
C ALA A 134 -3.59 4.96 5.06
N GLU A 135 -4.44 4.09 5.62
CA GLU A 135 -4.01 3.07 6.59
C GLU A 135 -3.21 1.94 5.92
N ILE A 136 -3.62 1.48 4.74
CA ILE A 136 -2.90 0.44 4.00
C ILE A 136 -1.48 0.90 3.67
N VAL A 137 -1.29 2.08 3.07
CA VAL A 137 0.06 2.56 2.76
C VAL A 137 0.89 2.83 4.02
N ARG A 138 0.25 3.21 5.13
CA ARG A 138 0.93 3.42 6.41
C ARG A 138 1.49 2.12 6.98
N TYR A 139 0.76 1.01 6.83
CA TYR A 139 1.11 -0.27 7.46
C TYR A 139 1.81 -1.26 6.52
N TRP A 140 1.63 -1.14 5.20
CA TRP A 140 2.25 -2.02 4.22
C TRP A 140 3.65 -1.56 3.83
N GLU A 141 4.58 -2.51 3.77
CA GLU A 141 6.01 -2.22 3.54
C GLU A 141 6.40 -2.22 2.05
N GLY A 142 5.66 -2.94 1.20
CA GLY A 142 5.97 -3.07 -0.24
C GLY A 142 5.14 -2.15 -1.14
N ALA A 143 5.12 -2.45 -2.44
CA ALA A 143 4.26 -1.76 -3.39
C ALA A 143 2.77 -1.95 -3.05
N VAL A 144 1.96 -0.94 -3.36
CA VAL A 144 0.50 -1.02 -3.32
C VAL A 144 -0.02 -0.73 -4.72
N SER A 145 -0.75 -1.68 -5.31
CA SER A 145 -1.47 -1.49 -6.58
C SER A 145 -2.96 -1.42 -6.30
N VAL A 146 -3.58 -0.29 -6.64
CA VAL A 146 -5.00 -0.05 -6.38
C VAL A 146 -5.76 0.29 -7.66
N ALA A 147 -6.87 -0.41 -7.88
CA ALA A 147 -7.85 -0.07 -8.91
C ALA A 147 -9.02 0.70 -8.27
N VAL A 148 -9.22 1.94 -8.70
CA VAL A 148 -10.33 2.79 -8.28
C VAL A 148 -11.44 2.72 -9.31
N TYR A 149 -12.62 2.28 -8.90
CA TYR A 149 -13.79 2.31 -9.78
C TYR A 149 -14.52 3.64 -9.70
N ILE A 150 -14.82 4.22 -10.86
CA ILE A 150 -15.52 5.49 -11.02
C ILE A 150 -16.81 5.22 -11.80
N PRO A 151 -17.94 4.95 -11.12
CA PRO A 151 -19.18 4.56 -11.77
C PRO A 151 -19.79 5.66 -12.66
N ASP A 152 -19.65 6.92 -12.24
CA ASP A 152 -20.26 8.10 -12.86
C ASP A 152 -19.29 8.89 -13.76
N GLY A 153 -18.09 8.37 -13.99
CA GLY A 153 -17.02 9.09 -14.70
C GLY A 153 -16.51 10.34 -13.98
N ASN A 154 -16.90 10.60 -12.72
CA ASN A 154 -16.44 11.76 -11.96
C ASN A 154 -15.39 11.38 -10.90
N PRO A 155 -14.09 11.43 -11.23
CA PRO A 155 -13.02 11.08 -10.30
C PRO A 155 -12.71 12.16 -9.24
N LYS A 156 -13.43 13.30 -9.22
CA LYS A 156 -12.99 14.50 -8.49
C LYS A 156 -12.74 14.27 -7.00
N ASP A 157 -13.71 13.73 -6.28
CA ASP A 157 -13.62 13.61 -4.83
C ASP A 157 -12.54 12.61 -4.39
N ILE A 158 -12.44 11.49 -5.11
CA ILE A 158 -11.45 10.46 -4.84
C ILE A 158 -10.04 10.90 -5.22
N LEU A 159 -9.84 11.52 -6.40
CA LEU A 159 -8.53 12.04 -6.79
C LEU A 159 -8.10 13.18 -5.86
N GLN A 160 -8.99 14.09 -5.47
CA GLN A 160 -8.63 15.12 -4.49
C GLN A 160 -8.16 14.52 -3.15
N SER A 161 -8.80 13.45 -2.69
CA SER A 161 -8.42 12.75 -1.46
C SER A 161 -7.07 12.03 -1.60
N ILE A 162 -6.85 11.32 -2.71
CA ILE A 162 -5.57 10.63 -2.96
C ILE A 162 -4.43 11.63 -3.17
N LEU A 163 -4.65 12.70 -3.93
CA LEU A 163 -3.67 13.77 -4.11
C LEU A 163 -3.33 14.44 -2.77
N HIS A 164 -4.31 14.68 -1.90
CA HIS A 164 -4.05 15.17 -0.55
C HIS A 164 -3.10 14.22 0.21
N PHE A 165 -3.34 12.90 0.16
CA PHE A 165 -2.43 11.92 0.76
C PHE A 165 -1.02 11.97 0.16
N CYS A 166 -0.91 12.15 -1.16
CA CYS A 166 0.39 12.29 -1.84
C CYS A 166 1.25 13.45 -1.33
N TYR A 167 0.66 14.49 -0.73
CA TYR A 167 1.41 15.59 -0.10
C TYR A 167 1.65 15.39 1.39
N CYS A 168 0.96 14.44 2.03
CA CYS A 168 0.93 14.31 3.48
C CYS A 168 1.59 13.04 4.01
N ILE A 169 1.50 11.94 3.29
CA ILE A 169 1.89 10.61 3.74
C ILE A 169 3.10 10.15 2.92
N PRO A 170 4.31 10.06 3.52
CA PRO A 170 5.52 9.66 2.80
C PRO A 170 5.39 8.32 2.06
N GLN A 171 4.70 7.37 2.67
CA GLN A 171 4.52 6.01 2.15
C GLN A 171 3.68 5.96 0.87
N MET A 172 3.01 7.05 0.50
CA MET A 172 2.31 7.16 -0.79
C MET A 172 3.25 7.03 -1.99
N SER A 173 4.56 7.15 -1.81
CA SER A 173 5.55 6.82 -2.86
C SER A 173 5.44 5.37 -3.35
N ARG A 174 4.86 4.46 -2.56
CA ARG A 174 4.67 3.04 -2.90
C ARG A 174 3.40 2.77 -3.71
N LEU A 175 2.56 3.77 -3.93
CA LEU A 175 1.25 3.61 -4.57
C LEU A 175 1.36 3.58 -6.10
N SER A 176 0.75 2.58 -6.73
CA SER A 176 0.31 2.61 -8.12
C SER A 176 -1.21 2.70 -8.16
N LEU A 177 -1.73 3.75 -8.80
CA LEU A 177 -3.15 4.03 -8.93
C LEU A 177 -3.62 3.78 -10.37
N HIS A 178 -4.68 3.02 -10.50
CA HIS A 178 -5.32 2.70 -11.78
C HIS A 178 -6.80 3.11 -11.70
N LEU A 179 -7.32 3.75 -12.74
CA LEU A 179 -8.73 4.14 -12.80
C LEU A 179 -9.49 3.14 -13.66
N VAL A 180 -10.61 2.63 -13.14
CA VAL A 180 -11.54 1.74 -13.84
C VAL A 180 -12.86 2.48 -14.00
N PHE A 181 -13.37 2.53 -15.21
CA PHE A 181 -14.59 3.28 -15.56
C PHE A 181 -15.32 2.59 -16.72
N LYS A 182 -16.58 2.95 -16.96
CA LYS A 182 -17.33 2.43 -18.12
C LYS A 182 -16.89 3.17 -19.40
N LYS A 183 -16.91 2.49 -20.54
CA LYS A 183 -16.49 3.03 -21.84
C LYS A 183 -17.21 4.32 -22.27
N ASP A 184 -18.42 4.55 -21.78
CA ASP A 184 -19.26 5.72 -22.05
C ASP A 184 -19.13 6.84 -21.00
N SER A 185 -18.32 6.60 -19.97
CA SER A 185 -18.17 7.45 -18.79
C SER A 185 -16.68 7.75 -18.54
N GLU A 186 -15.98 8.26 -19.56
CA GLU A 186 -14.55 8.57 -19.48
C GLU A 186 -14.27 9.63 -18.38
N PRO A 187 -13.27 9.41 -17.51
CA PRO A 187 -13.01 10.28 -16.38
C PRO A 187 -12.38 11.61 -16.81
N SER A 188 -12.99 12.72 -16.41
CA SER A 188 -12.38 14.04 -16.54
C SER A 188 -12.12 14.66 -15.17
N PHE A 189 -10.97 15.31 -15.03
CA PHE A 189 -10.57 15.91 -13.76
C PHE A 189 -9.83 17.22 -14.00
N TYR A 190 -10.24 18.23 -13.24
CA TYR A 190 -9.51 19.47 -13.08
C TYR A 190 -9.52 19.84 -11.60
N LEU A 191 -8.34 20.16 -11.07
CA LEU A 191 -8.18 20.52 -9.68
C LEU A 191 -8.37 22.03 -9.52
N SER A 192 -9.44 22.42 -8.83
CA SER A 192 -9.73 23.82 -8.55
C SER A 192 -9.01 24.37 -7.31
N LYS A 193 -8.51 23.50 -6.42
CA LYS A 193 -7.85 23.91 -5.17
C LYS A 193 -6.32 23.85 -5.35
N PRO A 194 -5.57 24.84 -4.84
CA PRO A 194 -4.11 24.80 -4.93
C PRO A 194 -3.55 23.62 -4.12
N MET A 195 -2.48 23.01 -4.65
CA MET A 195 -1.64 22.03 -3.96
C MET A 195 -0.25 22.66 -3.71
N PRO A 196 0.46 22.31 -2.61
CA PRO A 196 0.08 21.36 -1.56
C PRO A 196 -1.11 21.86 -0.70
N PRO A 197 -1.82 20.96 0.01
CA PRO A 197 -2.88 21.36 0.94
C PRO A 197 -2.30 22.15 2.13
N GLN A 198 -3.13 22.94 2.81
CA GLN A 198 -2.69 23.72 3.98
C GLN A 198 -2.47 22.85 5.23
N THR A 199 -3.29 21.82 5.41
CA THR A 199 -3.22 20.86 6.52
C THR A 199 -3.32 19.44 5.98
N CYS A 200 -2.87 18.46 6.77
CA CYS A 200 -3.03 17.04 6.45
C CYS A 200 -4.26 16.41 7.11
N GLU A 201 -5.11 17.21 7.74
CA GLU A 201 -6.34 16.69 8.32
C GLU A 201 -7.31 16.26 7.21
N ALA A 202 -7.83 15.05 7.31
CA ALA A 202 -8.82 14.53 6.36
C ALA A 202 -9.99 15.53 6.27
N ASN A 203 -10.25 16.03 5.07
CA ASN A 203 -11.21 17.09 4.87
C ASN A 203 -12.65 16.62 5.17
N GLU A 204 -13.56 17.57 5.41
CA GLU A 204 -14.99 17.28 5.64
C GLU A 204 -15.62 16.46 4.50
N LEU A 205 -15.22 16.65 3.23
CA LEU A 205 -15.73 15.88 2.09
C LEU A 205 -15.40 14.38 2.22
N THR A 206 -14.17 14.05 2.63
CA THR A 206 -13.71 12.69 2.87
C THR A 206 -14.36 12.08 4.13
N ARG A 207 -14.78 12.91 5.09
CA ARG A 207 -15.53 12.50 6.29
C ARG A 207 -17.03 12.31 6.02
N THR A 208 -17.63 13.13 5.16
CA THR A 208 -19.04 12.99 4.75
C THR A 208 -19.31 11.71 3.99
N SER A 209 -18.33 11.15 3.26
CA SER A 209 -18.44 9.83 2.63
C SER A 209 -18.69 8.68 3.62
N ILE A 210 -18.31 8.87 4.89
CA ILE A 210 -18.49 7.88 5.98
C ILE A 210 -19.81 8.12 6.72
N ASN A 211 -20.23 9.39 6.85
CA ASN A 211 -21.47 9.77 7.54
C ASN A 211 -22.70 9.82 6.62
N SER A 212 -22.51 9.68 5.31
CA SER A 212 -23.60 9.53 4.37
C SER A 212 -24.27 8.16 4.53
N ASN A 213 -25.26 8.12 5.41
CA ASN A 213 -26.49 7.38 5.12
C ASN A 213 -27.17 7.88 3.81
N SER A 214 -26.66 8.96 3.20
CA SER A 214 -27.07 9.52 1.91
C SER A 214 -26.47 8.78 0.69
N SER A 215 -26.67 7.47 0.65
CA SER A 215 -26.73 6.68 -0.60
C SER A 215 -27.79 5.59 -0.50
N ARG A 216 -28.86 5.83 0.28
CA ARG A 216 -30.17 5.18 0.05
C ARG A 216 -31.03 5.92 -0.98
N ASP A 217 -30.47 6.93 -1.64
CA ASP A 217 -31.11 7.70 -2.73
C ASP A 217 -30.51 7.41 -4.12
N THR A 218 -29.64 6.41 -4.26
CA THR A 218 -29.58 5.70 -5.54
C THR A 218 -30.82 4.81 -5.59
N LYS A 219 -31.69 5.08 -6.56
CA LYS A 219 -32.84 4.23 -6.92
C LYS A 219 -32.49 2.75 -6.68
N PRO A 220 -33.39 1.96 -6.04
CA PRO A 220 -33.21 0.53 -5.97
C PRO A 220 -33.01 0.00 -7.39
N HIS A 221 -31.89 -0.69 -7.63
CA HIS A 221 -31.60 -1.38 -8.88
C HIS A 221 -31.70 -0.54 -10.15
N ASP A 222 -30.71 0.31 -10.43
CA ASP A 222 -30.23 0.36 -11.82
C ASP A 222 -29.39 -0.91 -12.05
N PRO A 223 -29.91 -1.94 -12.77
CA PRO A 223 -29.17 -3.17 -13.01
C PRO A 223 -27.88 -2.94 -13.80
N THR A 224 -27.69 -1.75 -14.38
CA THR A 224 -26.48 -1.39 -15.13
C THR A 224 -25.37 -0.83 -14.25
N ASN A 225 -25.62 -0.46 -12.99
CA ASN A 225 -24.62 0.19 -12.12
C ASN A 225 -24.06 -0.73 -11.04
N TRP A 226 -23.59 -1.92 -11.45
CA TRP A 226 -22.98 -2.90 -10.56
C TRP A 226 -21.49 -2.61 -10.33
N TYR A 227 -21.00 -2.91 -9.13
CA TYR A 227 -19.59 -2.71 -8.78
C TYR A 227 -18.71 -3.84 -9.38
N PRO A 228 -17.76 -3.55 -10.31
CA PRO A 228 -17.06 -4.58 -11.06
C PRO A 228 -15.83 -5.12 -10.32
N ILE A 229 -16.05 -5.71 -9.15
CA ILE A 229 -14.97 -6.12 -8.23
C ILE A 229 -13.88 -6.98 -8.87
N ASN A 230 -14.25 -7.93 -9.74
CA ASN A 230 -13.29 -8.81 -10.39
C ASN A 230 -12.45 -8.07 -11.45
N VAL A 231 -13.07 -7.16 -12.20
CA VAL A 231 -12.33 -6.29 -13.14
C VAL A 231 -11.31 -5.45 -12.38
N CYS A 232 -11.71 -4.84 -11.26
CA CYS A 232 -10.81 -4.03 -10.44
C CYS A 232 -9.67 -4.87 -9.84
N ARG A 233 -9.96 -6.04 -9.26
CA ARG A 233 -8.94 -6.94 -8.71
C ARG A 233 -7.92 -7.36 -9.77
N ASN A 234 -8.40 -7.72 -10.96
CA ASN A 234 -7.53 -8.17 -12.02
C ASN A 234 -6.74 -7.02 -12.65
N ALA A 235 -7.33 -5.83 -12.79
CA ALA A 235 -6.61 -4.62 -13.21
C ALA A 235 -5.45 -4.30 -12.25
N ALA A 236 -5.72 -4.22 -10.95
CA ALA A 236 -4.68 -3.97 -9.97
C ALA A 236 -3.62 -5.09 -9.93
N ARG A 237 -4.02 -6.35 -10.12
CA ARG A 237 -3.09 -7.49 -10.18
C ARG A 237 -2.19 -7.43 -11.42
N GLU A 238 -2.75 -7.15 -12.59
CA GLU A 238 -2.03 -7.06 -13.87
C GLU A 238 -0.94 -5.99 -13.83
N ALA A 239 -1.18 -4.90 -13.10
CA ALA A 239 -0.24 -3.80 -12.94
C ALA A 239 0.78 -4.00 -11.80
N ALA A 240 0.70 -5.10 -11.04
CA ALA A 240 1.65 -5.37 -9.98
C ALA A 240 3.06 -5.59 -10.56
N LYS A 241 4.08 -4.98 -9.93
CA LYS A 241 5.47 -4.99 -10.41
C LYS A 241 6.32 -6.13 -9.81
N THR A 242 5.73 -6.96 -8.95
CA THR A 242 6.45 -7.99 -8.17
C THR A 242 5.92 -9.39 -8.48
N ASP A 243 6.77 -10.40 -8.34
CA ASP A 243 6.41 -11.80 -8.57
C ASP A 243 5.36 -12.32 -7.57
N PHE A 244 5.40 -11.82 -6.34
CA PHE A 244 4.39 -12.11 -5.33
C PHE A 244 3.37 -10.97 -5.24
N VAL A 245 2.10 -11.35 -5.13
CA VAL A 245 0.99 -10.42 -4.93
C VAL A 245 0.13 -10.90 -3.77
N LEU A 246 -0.26 -9.98 -2.90
CA LEU A 246 -1.28 -10.20 -1.88
C LEU A 246 -2.56 -9.50 -2.35
N VAL A 247 -3.49 -10.28 -2.91
CA VAL A 247 -4.81 -9.77 -3.27
C VAL A 247 -5.66 -9.70 -2.00
N SER A 248 -6.05 -8.50 -1.59
CA SER A 248 -6.76 -8.28 -0.34
C SER A 248 -7.71 -7.08 -0.45
N ASP A 249 -8.82 -7.14 0.28
CA ASP A 249 -9.77 -6.04 0.32
C ASP A 249 -9.18 -4.85 1.10
N ILE A 250 -9.61 -3.64 0.75
CA ILE A 250 -9.02 -2.40 1.28
C ILE A 250 -9.22 -2.24 2.80
N GLU A 251 -10.25 -2.88 3.35
CA GLU A 251 -10.59 -2.84 4.77
C GLU A 251 -9.74 -3.79 5.62
N LEU A 252 -9.04 -4.75 5.00
CA LEU A 252 -8.24 -5.74 5.70
C LEU A 252 -6.84 -5.19 5.98
N MET A 253 -6.58 -4.86 7.24
CA MET A 253 -5.32 -4.24 7.64
C MET A 253 -4.19 -5.29 7.76
N PRO A 254 -3.06 -5.12 7.05
CA PRO A 254 -1.95 -6.06 7.15
C PRO A 254 -1.28 -5.94 8.51
N SER A 255 -0.79 -7.05 9.04
CA SER A 255 0.01 -7.07 10.26
C SER A 255 1.38 -6.42 10.05
N LYS A 256 2.02 -5.99 11.15
CA LYS A 256 3.34 -5.34 11.06
C LYS A 256 4.38 -6.35 10.56
N GLY A 257 5.18 -5.98 9.57
CA GLY A 257 6.25 -6.83 9.06
C GLY A 257 5.76 -7.94 8.11
N LEU A 258 4.47 -7.94 7.71
CA LEU A 258 3.91 -9.07 6.97
C LEU A 258 4.60 -9.30 5.62
N ALA A 259 4.92 -8.22 4.88
CA ALA A 259 5.56 -8.34 3.57
C ALA A 259 6.99 -8.87 3.69
N SER A 260 7.80 -8.28 4.58
CA SER A 260 9.18 -8.69 4.80
C SER A 260 9.28 -10.12 5.32
N ARG A 261 8.48 -10.47 6.35
CA ARG A 261 8.45 -11.83 6.90
C ARG A 261 7.97 -12.86 5.89
N PHE A 262 7.07 -12.47 4.98
CA PHE A 262 6.67 -13.34 3.89
C PHE A 262 7.85 -13.63 2.96
N ILE A 263 8.62 -12.61 2.56
CA ILE A 263 9.82 -12.80 1.74
C ILE A 263 10.81 -13.73 2.46
N ASP A 264 11.15 -13.46 3.72
CA ASP A 264 12.05 -14.29 4.54
C ASP A 264 11.59 -15.77 4.58
N MET A 265 10.27 -15.97 4.76
CA MET A 265 9.66 -17.30 4.75
C MET A 265 9.78 -17.97 3.38
N THR A 266 9.54 -17.25 2.28
CA THR A 266 9.62 -17.82 0.93
C THR A 266 11.05 -18.18 0.52
N GLU A 267 12.04 -17.42 0.98
CA GLU A 267 13.47 -17.70 0.76
C GLU A 267 13.93 -18.92 1.57
N SER A 268 13.41 -19.06 2.79
CA SER A 268 13.68 -20.21 3.66
C SER A 268 12.99 -21.49 3.19
N TYR A 269 11.86 -21.37 2.48
CA TYR A 269 11.07 -22.50 2.01
C TYR A 269 11.61 -23.06 0.69
N LYS A 270 12.43 -24.11 0.78
CA LYS A 270 12.85 -24.91 -0.38
C LYS A 270 11.70 -25.81 -0.84
N CYS A 271 11.03 -25.40 -1.91
CA CYS A 271 10.00 -26.20 -2.54
C CYS A 271 10.68 -27.21 -3.48
N GLU A 272 10.77 -28.46 -3.03
CA GLU A 272 11.50 -29.54 -3.74
C GLU A 272 10.65 -30.26 -4.80
N ALA A 273 9.38 -29.90 -4.95
CA ALA A 273 8.48 -30.56 -5.90
C ALA A 273 8.71 -30.08 -7.36
N PRO A 274 8.53 -30.95 -8.38
CA PRO A 274 8.79 -30.64 -9.78
C PRO A 274 8.00 -29.43 -10.35
N ASN A 275 6.88 -29.07 -9.71
CA ASN A 275 5.95 -28.02 -10.17
C ASN A 275 5.85 -26.80 -9.22
N CYS A 276 6.90 -26.50 -8.45
CA CYS A 276 6.92 -25.41 -7.47
C CYS A 276 6.84 -23.97 -8.03
N LYS A 277 6.68 -23.78 -9.34
CA LYS A 277 6.62 -22.45 -9.98
C LYS A 277 5.38 -21.65 -9.60
N LYS A 278 4.24 -22.31 -9.33
CA LYS A 278 2.99 -21.65 -8.92
C LYS A 278 2.68 -22.03 -7.48
N ARG A 279 2.66 -21.04 -6.60
CA ARG A 279 2.42 -21.21 -5.17
C ARG A 279 1.31 -20.26 -4.74
N ILE A 280 0.46 -20.73 -3.84
CA ILE A 280 -0.59 -19.93 -3.22
C ILE A 280 -0.34 -20.01 -1.72
N PHE A 281 -0.21 -18.85 -1.10
CA PHE A 281 -0.07 -18.74 0.35
C PHE A 281 -1.36 -18.17 0.92
N VAL A 282 -1.75 -18.65 2.09
CA VAL A 282 -2.97 -18.21 2.75
C VAL A 282 -2.60 -17.38 3.97
N VAL A 283 -3.11 -16.16 4.01
CA VAL A 283 -3.00 -15.27 5.18
C VAL A 283 -4.31 -15.35 5.94
N PRO A 284 -4.33 -15.85 7.18
CA PRO A 284 -5.53 -15.84 8.00
C PRO A 284 -6.01 -14.42 8.30
N VAL A 285 -7.32 -14.24 8.28
CA VAL A 285 -7.98 -12.96 8.56
C VAL A 285 -8.74 -13.07 9.89
N PHE A 286 -8.73 -11.99 10.66
CA PHE A 286 -9.40 -11.91 11.96
C PHE A 286 -10.24 -10.63 12.03
N GLU A 287 -11.40 -10.75 12.67
CA GLU A 287 -12.28 -9.65 13.01
C GLU A 287 -12.01 -9.25 14.45
N VAL A 288 -11.96 -7.94 14.69
CA VAL A 288 -11.65 -7.35 16.00
C VAL A 288 -12.80 -6.43 16.38
N ASP A 289 -13.18 -6.44 17.66
CA ASP A 289 -14.18 -5.52 18.19
C ASP A 289 -13.80 -4.06 17.85
N SER A 290 -14.76 -3.31 17.31
CA SER A 290 -14.61 -1.90 16.92
C SER A 290 -14.07 -0.95 18.01
N LYS A 291 -14.14 -1.36 19.29
CA LYS A 291 -13.66 -0.58 20.44
C LYS A 291 -12.20 -0.86 20.80
N GLU A 292 -11.61 -1.88 20.22
CA GLU A 292 -10.24 -2.29 20.47
C GLU A 292 -9.29 -1.75 19.41
N ASP A 293 -8.03 -1.58 19.79
CA ASP A 293 -6.99 -1.23 18.84
C ASP A 293 -6.65 -2.45 17.97
N LEU A 294 -6.41 -2.20 16.67
CA LEU A 294 -6.02 -3.25 15.74
C LEU A 294 -4.71 -3.90 16.20
N PRO A 295 -4.68 -5.23 16.42
CA PRO A 295 -3.48 -5.92 16.83
C PRO A 295 -2.44 -5.85 15.71
N ARG A 296 -1.21 -5.49 16.08
CA ARG A 296 -0.09 -5.35 15.12
C ARG A 296 0.81 -6.58 15.07
N ASN A 297 0.66 -7.48 16.03
CA ASN A 297 1.39 -8.75 16.11
C ASN A 297 0.50 -9.86 16.69
N LYS A 298 0.93 -11.11 16.46
CA LYS A 298 0.22 -12.30 16.92
C LYS A 298 -0.09 -12.31 18.42
N ARG A 299 0.86 -11.90 19.27
CA ARG A 299 0.67 -11.88 20.73
C ARG A 299 -0.52 -10.99 21.13
N GLN A 300 -0.62 -9.79 20.55
CA GLN A 300 -1.76 -8.91 20.78
C GLN A 300 -3.07 -9.53 20.29
N LEU A 301 -3.07 -10.11 19.08
CA LEU A 301 -4.24 -10.76 18.52
C LEU A 301 -4.72 -11.94 19.37
N VAL A 302 -3.83 -12.83 19.79
CA VAL A 302 -4.15 -13.98 20.64
C VAL A 302 -4.72 -13.53 22.00
N ASN A 303 -4.20 -12.45 22.58
CA ASN A 303 -4.77 -11.87 23.80
C ASN A 303 -6.20 -11.38 23.57
N LEU A 304 -6.47 -10.66 22.47
CA LEU A 304 -7.84 -10.25 22.12
C LEU A 304 -8.77 -11.46 21.88
N MET A 305 -8.27 -12.53 21.28
CA MET A 305 -9.05 -13.76 21.10
C MET A 305 -9.40 -14.44 22.44
N ARG A 306 -8.46 -14.46 23.39
CA ARG A 306 -8.69 -14.98 24.76
C ARG A 306 -9.75 -14.15 25.50
N ASP A 307 -9.75 -12.84 25.28
CA ASP A 307 -10.72 -11.91 25.84
C ASP A 307 -12.06 -11.87 25.07
N HIS A 308 -12.24 -12.73 24.07
CA HIS A 308 -13.42 -12.76 23.18
C HIS A 308 -13.68 -11.45 22.41
N LYS A 309 -12.62 -10.66 22.19
CA LYS A 309 -12.63 -9.40 21.45
C LYS A 309 -12.12 -9.53 20.01
N ALA A 310 -11.63 -10.71 19.64
CA ALA A 310 -11.27 -11.03 18.27
C ALA A 310 -11.64 -12.47 17.92
N VAL A 311 -12.03 -12.69 16.66
CA VAL A 311 -12.41 -13.99 16.11
C VAL A 311 -11.79 -14.17 14.73
N TYR A 312 -11.67 -15.41 14.23
CA TYR A 312 -11.30 -15.57 12.82
C TYR A 312 -12.46 -15.08 11.94
N PHE A 313 -12.12 -14.61 10.75
CA PHE A 313 -13.05 -13.97 9.82
C PHE A 313 -14.34 -14.78 9.62
N HIS A 314 -15.50 -14.13 9.68
CA HIS A 314 -16.82 -14.74 9.56
C HIS A 314 -17.11 -15.92 10.52
N GLN A 315 -16.37 -16.08 11.63
CA GLN A 315 -16.66 -17.12 12.63
C GLN A 315 -18.12 -17.09 13.10
N LEU A 316 -18.66 -15.89 13.32
CA LEU A 316 -20.03 -15.69 13.83
C LEU A 316 -21.10 -15.94 12.77
N THR A 317 -20.75 -15.87 11.48
CA THR A 317 -21.65 -16.17 10.36
C THR A 317 -21.59 -17.65 9.97
N CYS A 318 -20.39 -18.22 9.93
CA CYS A 318 -20.14 -19.61 9.59
C CYS A 318 -18.85 -20.13 10.25
N VAL A 319 -19.01 -20.91 11.31
CA VAL A 319 -17.91 -21.47 12.11
C VAL A 319 -16.95 -22.35 11.29
N HIS A 320 -17.39 -22.95 10.18
CA HIS A 320 -16.56 -23.86 9.40
C HIS A 320 -15.95 -23.22 8.14
N CYS A 321 -16.49 -22.12 7.64
CA CYS A 321 -16.17 -21.61 6.30
C CYS A 321 -14.76 -21.01 6.19
N GLN A 322 -14.30 -20.35 7.26
CA GLN A 322 -13.03 -19.62 7.29
C GLN A 322 -12.09 -20.12 8.39
N LYS A 323 -12.45 -21.23 9.06
CA LYS A 323 -11.57 -21.87 10.03
C LYS A 323 -10.43 -22.54 9.27
N PHE A 324 -9.22 -22.05 9.44
CA PHE A 324 -8.05 -22.64 8.80
C PHE A 324 -7.48 -23.83 9.60
N PRO A 325 -6.91 -24.84 8.91
CA PRO A 325 -6.28 -25.98 9.58
C PRO A 325 -5.13 -25.54 10.49
N GLY A 326 -5.04 -26.13 11.68
CA GLY A 326 -3.98 -25.81 12.62
C GLY A 326 -4.22 -24.56 13.46
N LEU A 327 -5.41 -23.94 13.43
CA LEU A 327 -5.72 -22.71 14.17
C LEU A 327 -5.38 -22.80 15.67
N ASP A 328 -5.71 -23.91 16.31
CA ASP A 328 -5.50 -24.04 17.76
C ASP A 328 -4.01 -24.21 18.09
N GLN A 329 -3.26 -25.02 17.32
CA GLN A 329 -1.80 -25.07 17.39
C GLN A 329 -1.16 -23.72 17.09
N TRP A 330 -1.72 -22.96 16.15
CA TRP A 330 -1.24 -21.62 15.80
C TRP A 330 -1.43 -20.62 16.93
N LYS A 331 -2.54 -20.66 17.67
CA LYS A 331 -2.72 -19.79 18.84
C LYS A 331 -1.70 -20.07 19.94
N GLU A 332 -1.28 -21.32 20.09
CA GLU A 332 -0.38 -21.78 21.15
C GLU A 332 1.10 -21.57 20.81
N SER A 333 1.47 -21.48 19.53
CA SER A 333 2.88 -21.33 19.13
C SER A 333 3.40 -19.91 19.33
N GLU A 334 4.72 -19.76 19.45
CA GLU A 334 5.36 -18.45 19.59
C GLU A 334 5.33 -17.66 18.27
N PRO A 335 5.38 -16.32 18.31
CA PRO A 335 5.54 -15.51 17.10
C PRO A 335 6.85 -15.86 16.37
N GLY A 336 6.76 -16.16 15.08
CA GLY A 336 7.92 -16.53 14.25
C GLY A 336 8.10 -18.05 14.07
N ASP A 337 7.36 -18.88 14.80
CA ASP A 337 7.35 -20.32 14.58
C ASP A 337 6.77 -20.64 13.18
N ILE A 338 7.49 -21.48 12.42
CA ILE A 338 6.99 -22.01 11.15
C ILE A 338 6.05 -23.16 11.44
N ILE A 339 4.75 -22.91 11.31
CA ILE A 339 3.74 -23.97 11.41
C ILE A 339 3.59 -24.59 10.03
N LYS A 340 4.09 -25.82 9.86
CA LYS A 340 3.81 -26.63 8.67
C LYS A 340 2.31 -26.91 8.61
N VAL A 341 1.59 -26.17 7.78
CA VAL A 341 0.20 -26.51 7.49
C VAL A 341 0.18 -27.57 6.39
N SER A 342 -0.43 -28.70 6.72
CA SER A 342 -0.65 -29.82 5.82
C SER A 342 -1.55 -29.42 4.67
N VAL A 343 -1.06 -29.63 3.45
CA VAL A 343 -1.76 -29.36 2.20
C VAL A 343 -2.79 -30.47 1.94
N ARG A 344 -4.07 -30.12 1.88
CA ARG A 344 -5.10 -30.92 1.20
C ARG A 344 -5.63 -30.17 -0.01
N CYS A 345 -4.78 -30.00 -1.02
CA CYS A 345 -5.26 -29.76 -2.37
C CYS A 345 -4.32 -30.49 -3.33
N PRO A 346 -4.81 -31.39 -4.21
CA PRO A 346 -3.95 -32.13 -5.13
C PRO A 346 -3.14 -31.25 -6.10
N LEU A 347 -3.37 -29.94 -6.11
CA LEU A 347 -2.82 -29.00 -7.10
C LEU A 347 -2.16 -27.73 -6.51
N ALA A 348 -2.10 -27.55 -5.18
CA ALA A 348 -1.48 -26.34 -4.61
C ALA A 348 -0.88 -26.60 -3.22
N HIS A 349 0.43 -26.39 -3.07
CA HIS A 349 1.09 -26.36 -1.77
C HIS A 349 0.82 -25.02 -1.06
N GLY A 350 -0.08 -25.01 -0.07
CA GLY A 350 -0.35 -23.87 0.78
C GLY A 350 0.44 -23.91 2.08
N LEU A 351 1.18 -22.84 2.38
CA LEU A 351 1.71 -22.56 3.72
C LEU A 351 0.83 -21.47 4.37
N VAL A 352 0.54 -21.61 5.66
CA VAL A 352 -0.09 -20.54 6.44
C VAL A 352 1.03 -19.71 7.05
N ILE A 353 1.02 -18.41 6.77
CA ILE A 353 2.00 -17.48 7.33
C ILE A 353 1.57 -17.17 8.76
N SER A 354 2.40 -17.54 9.75
CA SER A 354 2.25 -16.98 11.09
C SER A 354 2.78 -15.55 11.09
N VAL A 355 1.86 -14.60 11.22
CA VAL A 355 2.15 -13.24 11.69
C VAL A 355 2.92 -13.29 13.01
#